data_AF-A0A2A9EQV5-F1
#
_entry.id   AF-A0A2A9EQV5-F1
#
_cell.length_a   1.000
_cell.length_b   1.000
_cell.length_c   1.000
_cell.angle_alpha   90.00
_cell.angle_beta   90.00
_cell.angle_gamma   90.00
#
_symmetry.space_group_name_H-M   'P 1'
#
loop_
_entity.id
_entity.type
_entity.pdbx_description
1 polymer ?
#
loop_
_entity_poly.entity_id
_entity_poly.type
_entity_poly.pdbx_seq_one_letter_code
_entity_poly.pdbx_strand_id
1 'polypeptide(L)'
;MSGDLTLSTDLLLSTADSLAAVREEFATGTTDKSSGLSEAVGHDGLYDRLDSFRSSWEVHRGRMVENIDVLGRTMVTVAEAFVELDTQLADGLGGGR
;
A
#
# COMPACT_ATOMS: atom_id res chain seq x y z
N MET A 1 -0.54 -21.41 26.67
CA MET A 1 -0.09 -20.06 26.28
C MET A 1 -1.16 -19.48 25.38
N SER A 2 -2.25 -18.95 25.95
CA SER A 2 -3.14 -18.08 25.17
C SER A 2 -2.42 -16.74 25.10
N GLY A 3 -1.89 -16.40 23.92
CA GLY A 3 -1.35 -15.07 23.70
C GLY A 3 -2.51 -14.08 23.84
N ASP A 4 -2.43 -13.21 24.84
CA ASP A 4 -3.34 -12.08 24.94
C ASP A 4 -3.07 -11.17 23.75
N LEU A 5 -4.02 -11.10 22.81
CA LEU A 5 -3.87 -10.31 21.60
C LEU A 5 -4.30 -8.87 21.93
N THR A 6 -3.34 -8.04 22.32
CA THR A 6 -3.58 -6.59 22.46
C THR A 6 -3.56 -5.96 21.06
N LEU A 7 -4.76 -5.70 20.51
CA LEU A 7 -4.93 -5.05 19.22
C LEU A 7 -5.40 -3.60 19.41
N SER A 8 -4.77 -2.66 18.72
CA SER A 8 -5.24 -1.28 18.62
C SER A 8 -5.79 -1.04 17.21
N THR A 9 -7.10 -0.85 17.12
CA THR A 9 -7.79 -0.53 15.86
C THR A 9 -7.37 0.85 15.34
N ASP A 10 -7.15 1.84 16.22
CA ASP A 10 -6.60 3.15 15.84
C ASP A 10 -5.21 3.04 15.21
N LEU A 11 -4.33 2.20 15.76
CA LEU A 11 -3.00 1.98 15.20
C LEU A 11 -3.07 1.31 13.82
N LEU A 12 -3.99 0.36 13.63
CA LEU A 12 -4.20 -0.26 12.32
C LEU A 12 -4.67 0.75 11.28
N LEU A 13 -5.66 1.58 11.63
CA LEU A 13 -6.20 2.59 10.71
C LEU A 13 -5.16 3.66 10.35
N SER A 14 -4.45 4.20 11.35
CA SER A 14 -3.37 5.17 11.09
C SER A 14 -2.21 4.60 10.28
N THR A 15 -1.90 3.31 10.43
CA THR A 15 -0.91 2.62 9.60
C THR A 15 -1.43 2.46 8.17
N ALA A 16 -2.70 2.12 7.99
CA ALA A 16 -3.32 2.03 6.68
C ALA A 16 -3.31 3.38 5.94
N ASP A 17 -3.58 4.48 6.63
CA ASP A 17 -3.47 5.84 6.08
C ASP A 17 -2.04 6.18 5.66
N SER A 18 -1.06 5.84 6.50
CA SER A 18 0.36 6.03 6.18
C SER A 18 0.77 5.24 4.93
N LEU A 19 0.29 4.00 4.81
CA LEU A 19 0.51 3.17 3.62
C LEU A 19 -0.15 3.77 2.38
N ALA A 20 -1.35 4.34 2.51
CA ALA A 20 -2.03 5.02 1.42
C ALA A 20 -1.23 6.22 0.90
N ALA A 21 -0.65 7.02 1.80
CA ALA A 21 0.21 8.15 1.43
C ALA A 21 1.47 7.66 0.68
N VAL A 22 2.16 6.64 1.21
CA VAL A 22 3.33 6.05 0.53
C VAL A 22 2.95 5.51 -0.85
N ARG A 23 1.81 4.82 -0.97
CA ARG A 23 1.29 4.32 -2.24
C ARG A 23 1.09 5.45 -3.25
N GLU A 24 0.53 6.58 -2.83
CA GLU A 24 0.30 7.74 -3.69
C GLU A 24 1.60 8.37 -4.20
N GLU A 25 2.58 8.55 -3.32
CA GLU A 25 3.92 9.01 -3.69
C GLU A 25 4.56 8.09 -4.73
N PHE A 26 4.50 6.77 -4.48
CA PHE A 26 4.97 5.80 -5.45
C PHE A 26 4.11 5.77 -6.71
N ALA A 27 2.81 6.10 -6.70
CA ALA A 27 1.95 6.05 -7.89
C ALA A 27 2.06 7.29 -8.81
N THR A 28 2.56 8.41 -8.30
CA THR A 28 2.62 9.68 -9.06
C THR A 28 3.93 9.84 -9.87
N GLY A 29 5.02 9.20 -9.44
CA GLY A 29 6.38 9.59 -9.86
C GLY A 29 6.87 9.33 -11.29
N THR A 30 6.19 8.60 -12.18
CA THR A 30 6.75 8.33 -13.53
C THR A 30 5.68 8.04 -14.58
N THR A 31 5.16 9.10 -15.20
CA THR A 31 4.27 9.00 -16.37
C THR A 31 4.86 9.68 -17.61
N ASP A 32 6.09 10.20 -17.52
CA ASP A 32 6.76 10.77 -18.69
C ASP A 32 7.36 9.63 -19.52
N LYS A 33 6.62 9.24 -20.56
CA LYS A 33 7.16 8.48 -21.68
C LYS A 33 8.21 9.35 -22.32
N SER A 34 9.47 9.18 -21.93
CA SER A 34 10.59 10.00 -22.38
C SER A 34 10.84 9.79 -23.87
N SER A 35 10.04 10.43 -24.71
CA SER A 35 10.21 10.51 -26.16
C SER A 35 11.52 11.22 -26.55
N GLY A 36 12.25 11.79 -25.59
CA GLY A 36 13.55 12.44 -25.78
C GLY A 36 14.76 11.72 -25.15
N LEU A 37 14.60 10.53 -24.54
CA LEU A 37 15.73 9.86 -23.88
C LEU A 37 16.78 9.39 -24.89
N SER A 38 16.37 8.91 -26.06
CA SER A 38 17.31 8.52 -27.13
C SER A 38 18.12 9.72 -27.63
N GLU A 39 17.44 10.86 -27.81
CA GLU A 39 18.04 12.11 -28.30
C GLU A 39 18.97 12.75 -27.26
N ALA A 40 18.64 12.65 -25.97
CA ALA A 40 19.46 13.17 -24.88
C ALA A 40 20.72 12.32 -24.60
N VAL A 41 20.64 11.00 -24.81
CA VAL A 41 21.72 10.07 -24.48
C VAL A 41 22.76 9.98 -25.60
N GLY A 42 22.34 10.11 -26.87
CA GLY A 42 23.24 10.18 -28.02
C GLY A 42 24.09 8.92 -28.27
N HIS A 43 23.86 7.84 -27.53
CA HIS A 43 24.59 6.58 -27.62
C HIS A 43 23.65 5.39 -27.39
N ASP A 44 23.45 4.57 -28.41
CA ASP A 44 22.44 3.49 -28.43
C ASP A 44 22.58 2.49 -27.27
N GLY A 45 23.81 2.03 -26.98
CA GLY A 45 24.02 1.08 -25.87
C GLY A 45 23.73 1.64 -24.47
N LEU A 46 23.79 2.97 -24.30
CA LEU A 46 23.43 3.62 -23.04
C LEU A 46 21.92 3.83 -22.97
N TYR A 47 21.28 4.14 -24.10
CA TYR A 47 19.84 4.18 -24.23
C TYR A 47 19.21 2.83 -23.86
N ASP A 48 19.69 1.73 -24.42
CA ASP A 48 19.17 0.38 -24.13
C ASP A 48 19.25 0.05 -22.64
N ARG A 49 20.36 0.43 -21.98
CA ARG A 49 20.57 0.20 -20.55
C ARG A 49 19.57 1.01 -19.71
N LEU A 50 19.38 2.28 -20.07
CA LEU A 50 18.45 3.18 -19.38
C LEU A 50 16.99 2.79 -19.61
N ASP A 51 16.63 2.37 -20.82
CA ASP A 51 15.28 1.91 -21.13
C ASP A 51 14.95 0.58 -20.43
N SER A 52 15.91 -0.34 -20.37
CA SER A 52 15.81 -1.57 -19.58
C SER A 52 15.64 -1.28 -18.09
N PHE A 53 16.43 -0.34 -17.55
CA PHE A 53 16.29 0.11 -16.17
C PHE A 53 14.92 0.74 -15.91
N ARG A 54 14.47 1.66 -16.77
CA ARG A 54 13.17 2.33 -16.69
C ARG A 54 12.03 1.31 -16.68
N SER A 55 12.04 0.39 -17.63
CA SER A 55 11.02 -0.65 -17.76
C SER A 55 10.99 -1.58 -16.54
N SER A 56 12.17 -1.99 -16.05
CA SER A 56 12.27 -2.78 -14.83
C SER A 56 11.76 -2.00 -13.61
N TRP A 57 12.16 -0.74 -13.46
CA TRP A 57 11.72 0.13 -12.39
C TRP A 57 10.19 0.28 -12.39
N GLU A 58 9.58 0.53 -13.55
CA GLU A 58 8.13 0.67 -13.69
C GLU A 58 7.38 -0.58 -13.21
N VAL A 59 7.85 -1.78 -13.61
CA VAL A 59 7.28 -3.05 -13.16
C VAL A 59 7.41 -3.24 -11.65
N HIS A 60 8.60 -3.02 -11.08
CA HIS A 60 8.83 -3.22 -9.64
C HIS A 60 8.06 -2.21 -8.80
N ARG A 61 8.01 -0.95 -9.24
CA ARG A 61 7.22 0.12 -8.65
C ARG A 61 5.73 -0.22 -8.67
N GLY A 62 5.20 -0.70 -9.79
CA GLY A 62 3.80 -1.14 -9.91
C GLY A 62 3.45 -2.23 -8.91
N ARG A 63 4.31 -3.26 -8.79
CA ARG A 63 4.14 -4.32 -7.79
C ARG A 63 4.20 -3.81 -6.34
N MET A 64 5.07 -2.84 -6.06
CA MET A 64 5.17 -2.23 -4.73
C MET A 64 3.88 -1.48 -4.38
N VAL A 65 3.36 -0.67 -5.30
CA VAL A 65 2.09 0.05 -5.15
C VAL A 65 0.93 -0.92 -4.87
N GLU A 66 0.86 -2.03 -5.60
CA GLU A 66 -0.15 -3.07 -5.40
C GLU A 66 -0.02 -3.75 -4.02
N ASN A 67 1.20 -4.14 -3.63
CA ASN A 67 1.42 -4.78 -2.33
C ASN A 67 1.08 -3.85 -1.15
N ILE A 68 1.41 -2.56 -1.25
CA ILE A 68 1.07 -1.57 -0.22
C ILE A 68 -0.45 -1.38 -0.12
N ASP A 69 -1.15 -1.33 -1.26
CA ASP A 69 -2.62 -1.25 -1.31
C ASP A 69 -3.28 -2.46 -0.64
N VAL A 70 -2.82 -3.68 -0.97
CA VAL A 70 -3.32 -4.92 -0.35
C VAL A 70 -3.09 -4.92 1.16
N LEU A 71 -1.90 -4.51 1.61
CA LEU A 71 -1.58 -4.45 3.03
C LEU A 71 -2.47 -3.44 3.78
N GLY A 72 -2.63 -2.23 3.23
CA GLY A 72 -3.50 -1.19 3.82
C GLY A 72 -4.95 -1.66 3.93
N ARG A 73 -5.51 -2.27 2.89
CA ARG A 73 -6.87 -2.83 2.91
C ARG A 73 -7.03 -3.95 3.93
N THR A 74 -6.01 -4.78 4.08
CA THR A 74 -6.01 -5.86 5.07
C THR A 74 -6.08 -5.28 6.49
N MET A 75 -5.31 -4.23 6.78
CA MET A 75 -5.35 -3.54 8.08
C MET A 75 -6.73 -2.94 8.38
N VAL A 76 -7.36 -2.28 7.40
CA VAL A 76 -8.72 -1.75 7.54
C VAL A 76 -9.72 -2.87 7.80
N THR A 77 -9.68 -3.94 7.01
CA THR A 77 -10.58 -5.10 7.16
C THR A 77 -10.47 -5.72 8.55
N VAL A 78 -9.24 -5.86 9.07
CA VAL A 78 -9.02 -6.37 10.43
C VAL A 78 -9.58 -5.39 11.46
N ALA A 79 -9.33 -4.09 11.33
CA ALA A 79 -9.84 -3.10 12.27
C ALA A 79 -11.37 -3.09 12.33
N GLU A 80 -12.04 -3.11 11.17
CA GLU A 80 -13.50 -3.16 11.06
C GLU A 80 -14.09 -4.41 11.71
N ALA A 81 -13.49 -5.59 11.47
CA ALA A 81 -13.94 -6.84 12.07
C ALA A 81 -13.89 -6.81 13.60
N PHE A 82 -12.85 -6.19 14.19
CA PHE A 82 -12.76 -6.05 15.64
C PHE A 82 -13.76 -5.05 16.21
N VAL A 83 -13.98 -3.91 15.54
CA VAL A 83 -15.02 -2.93 15.95
C VAL A 83 -16.41 -3.56 15.89
N GLU A 84 -16.69 -4.35 14.86
CA GLU A 84 -17.96 -5.07 14.74
C GLU A 84 -18.13 -6.09 15.87
N LEU A 85 -17.09 -6.90 16.16
CA LEU A 85 -17.11 -7.86 17.27
C LEU A 85 -17.35 -7.16 18.61
N ASP A 86 -16.66 -6.04 18.88
CA ASP A 86 -16.83 -5.27 20.11
C ASP A 86 -18.25 -4.69 20.24
N THR A 87 -18.83 -4.23 19.12
CA THR A 87 -20.21 -3.73 19.08
C THR A 87 -21.22 -4.85 19.38
N GLN A 88 -21.06 -6.02 18.75
CA GLN A 88 -21.92 -7.18 19.00
C GLN A 88 -21.84 -7.66 20.46
N LEU A 89 -20.63 -7.62 21.06
CA LEU A 89 -20.44 -7.95 22.48
C LEU A 89 -21.10 -6.93 23.39
N ALA A 90 -20.95 -5.63 23.10
CA ALA A 90 -21.58 -4.55 23.86
C ALA A 90 -23.11 -4.66 23.81
N ASP A 91 -23.68 -4.93 22.64
CA ASP A 91 -25.13 -5.10 22.45
C ASP A 91 -25.65 -6.35 23.18
N GLY A 92 -24.92 -7.47 23.09
CA GLY A 92 -25.28 -8.71 23.79
C GLY A 92 -25.24 -8.59 25.32
N LEU A 93 -24.32 -7.76 25.85
CA LEU A 93 -24.24 -7.46 27.29
C LEU A 93 -25.24 -6.36 27.72
N GLY A 94 -25.56 -5.42 26.83
CA GLY A 94 -26.52 -4.33 27.07
C GLY A 94 -27.99 -4.75 26.97
N GLY A 95 -28.29 -5.79 26.20
CA GLY A 95 -29.64 -6.36 26.02
C GLY A 95 -30.10 -7.32 27.13
N GLY A 96 -29.23 -7.63 28.10
CA GLY A 96 -29.57 -8.42 29.29
C GLY A 96 -30.18 -7.59 30.41
N ARG A 97 -31.37 -7.03 30.19
CA ARG A 97 -32.23 -6.44 31.24
C ARG A 97 -33.67 -6.82 31.03
#